data_AF-A0A1Q3LIV3-F1
#
_entry.id   AF-A0A1Q3LIV3-F1
#
_cell.length_a   1.000
_cell.length_b   1.000
_cell.length_c   1.000
_cell.angle_alpha   90.00
_cell.angle_beta   90.00
_cell.angle_gamma   90.00
#
_symmetry.space_group_name_H-M   'P 1'
#
loop_
_entity.id
_entity.type
_entity.pdbx_description
1 polymer ?
#
loop_
_entity_poly.entity_id
_entity_poly.type
_entity_poly.pdbx_seq_one_letter_code
_entity_poly.pdbx_strand_id
1 'polypeptide(L)'
;MIELPKTIRPARFDEVPKNSTAFDRLQMIVNAKIIEGFTFNLKEADNAEHKEIPFKFYSEININNSKLWDLITALTDLLPDASALIIGYSESEPNYCYYKAKNDLIDDLKRFKTELTEDAFVEWGIIYNDDESLTEIFIPDSKYVKFWGVDIEGFKNIMTKFNLDQVNDLEFIDEYPKVREPLRLFDKSIKDSNDLINELIK
;
A
#
# COMPACT_ATOMS: atom_id res chain seq x y z
N MET A 1 17.52 -0.11 4.79
CA MET A 1 16.42 -0.42 3.85
C MET A 1 15.37 -1.21 4.60
N ILE A 2 14.09 -0.95 4.35
CA ILE A 2 12.98 -1.74 4.92
C ILE A 2 13.06 -3.21 4.48
N GLU A 3 12.41 -4.08 5.25
CA GLU A 3 12.08 -5.44 4.84
C GLU A 3 11.00 -5.40 3.74
N LEU A 4 11.36 -5.80 2.52
CA LEU A 4 10.45 -5.94 1.40
C LEU A 4 9.72 -7.30 1.45
N PRO A 5 8.54 -7.43 0.83
CA PRO A 5 7.94 -8.75 0.59
C PRO A 5 8.91 -9.62 -0.23
N LYS A 6 8.88 -10.93 0.00
CA LYS A 6 9.85 -11.86 -0.63
C LYS A 6 9.77 -11.90 -2.16
N THR A 7 8.65 -11.42 -2.73
CA THR A 7 8.39 -11.32 -4.17
C THR A 7 8.98 -10.08 -4.81
N ILE A 8 9.51 -9.13 -4.04
CA ILE A 8 10.09 -7.88 -4.55
C ILE A 8 11.55 -7.80 -4.16
N ARG A 9 12.37 -7.44 -5.13
CA ARG A 9 13.75 -7.05 -4.90
C ARG A 9 14.16 -5.93 -5.85
N PRO A 10 15.18 -5.13 -5.48
CA PRO A 10 15.87 -4.29 -6.45
C PRO A 10 16.34 -5.11 -7.67
N ALA A 11 16.29 -4.49 -8.85
CA ALA A 11 16.92 -5.06 -10.02
C ALA A 11 18.44 -5.17 -9.82
N ARG A 12 19.07 -6.16 -10.46
CA ARG A 12 20.52 -6.27 -10.51
C ARG A 12 21.06 -5.43 -11.66
N PHE A 13 22.32 -5.00 -11.56
CA PHE A 13 22.95 -4.18 -12.61
C PHE A 13 23.04 -4.86 -13.98
N ASP A 14 23.03 -6.20 -14.02
CA ASP A 14 23.00 -7.00 -15.25
C ASP A 14 21.58 -7.20 -15.81
N GLU A 15 20.54 -6.83 -15.06
CA GLU A 15 19.13 -6.88 -15.48
C GLU A 15 18.65 -5.56 -16.12
N VAL A 16 19.48 -4.51 -16.07
CA VAL A 16 19.13 -3.15 -16.56
C VAL A 16 20.13 -2.69 -17.63
N PRO A 17 19.69 -2.10 -18.76
CA PRO A 17 20.60 -1.58 -19.79
C PRO A 17 21.53 -0.47 -19.27
N LYS A 18 22.86 -0.64 -19.40
CA LYS A 18 23.90 0.22 -18.79
C LYS A 18 23.86 1.72 -19.14
N ASN A 19 23.29 2.10 -20.29
CA ASN A 19 23.22 3.49 -20.74
C ASN A 19 21.77 4.00 -20.74
N SER A 20 21.02 3.69 -19.68
CA SER A 20 19.61 4.06 -19.55
C SER A 20 19.37 4.84 -18.27
N THR A 21 18.33 5.67 -18.27
CA THR A 21 17.85 6.36 -17.07
C THR A 21 17.49 5.39 -15.94
N ALA A 22 17.06 4.17 -16.28
CA ALA A 22 16.82 3.11 -15.31
C ALA A 22 18.12 2.67 -14.62
N PHE A 23 19.26 2.59 -15.34
CA PHE A 23 20.54 2.24 -14.72
C PHE A 23 21.00 3.33 -13.74
N ASP A 24 20.84 4.61 -14.11
CA ASP A 24 21.17 5.74 -13.22
C ASP A 24 20.32 5.68 -11.94
N ARG A 25 19.01 5.44 -12.07
CA ARG A 25 18.12 5.24 -10.91
C ARG A 25 18.53 4.04 -10.07
N LEU A 26 18.90 2.92 -10.70
CA LEU A 26 19.36 1.73 -9.97
C LEU A 26 20.62 2.03 -9.13
N GLN A 27 21.52 2.89 -9.61
CA GLN A 27 22.68 3.29 -8.80
C GLN A 27 22.28 4.12 -7.57
N MET A 28 21.23 4.94 -7.69
CA MET A 28 20.75 5.79 -6.60
C MET A 28 20.16 4.99 -5.44
N ILE A 29 19.63 3.78 -5.68
CA ILE A 29 18.97 2.95 -4.66
C ILE A 29 19.87 2.66 -3.44
N VAL A 30 21.19 2.64 -3.63
CA VAL A 30 22.17 2.36 -2.56
C VAL A 30 22.13 3.44 -1.48
N ASN A 31 21.79 4.67 -1.85
CA ASN A 31 21.68 5.80 -0.94
C ASN A 31 20.23 6.22 -0.69
N ALA A 32 19.25 5.48 -1.22
CA ALA A 32 17.85 5.84 -1.14
C ALA A 32 17.32 5.72 0.29
N LYS A 33 16.46 6.65 0.67
CA LYS A 33 15.82 6.72 1.99
C LYS A 33 14.58 5.82 2.10
N ILE A 34 14.74 4.56 1.68
CA ILE A 34 13.71 3.53 1.80
C ILE A 34 13.81 2.92 3.22
N ILE A 35 13.27 3.63 4.20
CA ILE A 35 13.28 3.29 5.63
C ILE A 35 11.86 3.32 6.22
N GLU A 36 11.63 2.77 7.41
CA GLU A 36 10.32 2.90 8.07
C GLU A 36 10.03 4.39 8.37
N GLY A 37 8.82 4.83 8.12
CA GLY A 37 8.39 6.22 8.32
C GLY A 37 7.20 6.58 7.44
N PHE A 38 6.71 7.82 7.56
CA PHE A 38 5.59 8.29 6.74
C PHE A 38 5.80 9.71 6.20
N THR A 39 5.23 9.99 5.02
CA THR A 39 5.05 11.36 4.52
C THR A 39 3.73 11.93 5.04
N PHE A 40 3.57 13.25 5.11
CA PHE A 40 2.31 13.85 5.55
C PHE A 40 2.00 15.13 4.78
N ASN A 41 0.97 15.08 3.96
CA ASN A 41 0.58 16.16 3.05
C ASN A 41 -0.85 16.60 3.35
N LEU A 42 -1.03 17.86 3.75
CA LEU A 42 -2.37 18.43 3.93
C LEU A 42 -2.98 18.74 2.57
N LYS A 43 -4.25 18.39 2.38
CA LYS A 43 -4.98 18.65 1.12
C LYS A 43 -4.93 20.13 0.70
N GLU A 44 -5.01 21.05 1.65
CA GLU A 44 -4.98 22.50 1.37
C GLU A 44 -3.63 22.98 0.80
N ALA A 45 -2.55 22.21 1.00
CA ALA A 45 -1.24 22.49 0.43
C ALA A 45 -1.07 21.90 -0.99
N ASP A 46 -2.00 21.03 -1.42
CA ASP A 46 -1.86 20.19 -2.61
C ASP A 46 -2.99 20.47 -3.63
N ASN A 47 -2.84 21.60 -4.34
CA ASN A 47 -3.54 22.03 -5.57
C ASN A 47 -5.08 22.05 -5.63
N ALA A 48 -5.60 23.04 -6.36
CA ALA A 48 -7.03 23.34 -6.53
C ALA A 48 -7.88 22.25 -7.21
N GLU A 49 -7.27 21.17 -7.71
CA GLU A 49 -7.93 20.11 -8.49
C GLU A 49 -8.69 19.09 -7.63
N HIS A 50 -8.39 18.99 -6.34
CA HIS A 50 -9.03 18.01 -5.44
C HIS A 50 -10.10 18.62 -4.53
N LYS A 51 -10.53 19.88 -4.75
CA LYS A 51 -11.48 20.58 -3.86
C LYS A 51 -12.71 19.74 -3.52
N GLU A 52 -13.22 18.98 -4.49
CA GLU A 52 -14.46 18.20 -4.36
C GLU A 52 -14.29 16.85 -3.64
N ILE A 53 -13.07 16.30 -3.50
CA ILE A 53 -12.88 14.99 -2.86
C ILE A 53 -12.75 15.15 -1.34
N PRO A 54 -13.61 14.55 -0.50
CA PRO A 54 -13.74 14.94 0.90
C PRO A 54 -12.73 14.30 1.89
N PHE A 55 -11.43 14.29 1.55
CA PHE A 55 -10.35 13.97 2.50
C PHE A 55 -9.68 15.25 3.04
N LYS A 56 -8.89 15.15 4.12
CA LYS A 56 -8.13 16.29 4.70
C LYS A 56 -6.62 16.17 4.51
N PHE A 57 -6.08 14.96 4.45
CA PHE A 57 -4.65 14.73 4.27
C PHE A 57 -4.38 13.43 3.52
N TYR A 58 -3.19 13.35 2.96
CA TYR A 58 -2.61 12.19 2.30
C TYR A 58 -1.28 11.82 2.97
N SER A 59 -1.02 10.53 3.06
CA SER A 59 0.21 9.99 3.61
C SER A 59 0.64 8.72 2.87
N GLU A 60 1.93 8.58 2.66
CA GLU A 60 2.55 7.34 2.22
C GLU A 60 3.44 6.83 3.33
N ILE A 61 3.34 5.53 3.62
CA ILE A 61 3.93 4.93 4.80
C ILE A 61 4.78 3.75 4.38
N ASN A 62 6.08 3.87 4.57
CA ASN A 62 6.98 2.74 4.51
C ASN A 62 7.00 2.03 5.87
N ILE A 63 6.84 0.72 5.83
CA ILE A 63 6.94 -0.14 7.00
C ILE A 63 7.61 -1.45 6.60
N ASN A 64 8.30 -2.10 7.54
CA ASN A 64 8.78 -3.46 7.30
C ASN A 64 7.60 -4.38 6.97
N ASN A 65 7.72 -5.17 5.91
CA ASN A 65 6.66 -6.03 5.41
C ASN A 65 6.11 -7.00 6.49
N SER A 66 6.96 -7.47 7.42
CA SER A 66 6.53 -8.27 8.58
C SER A 66 5.49 -7.59 9.48
N LYS A 67 5.41 -6.26 9.48
CA LYS A 67 4.46 -5.45 10.26
C LYS A 67 3.32 -4.87 9.42
N LEU A 68 3.36 -5.02 8.09
CA LEU A 68 2.43 -4.38 7.16
C LEU A 68 0.96 -4.68 7.50
N TRP A 69 0.65 -5.97 7.71
CA TRP A 69 -0.71 -6.39 8.07
C TRP A 69 -1.22 -5.75 9.36
N ASP A 70 -0.36 -5.66 10.37
CA ASP A 70 -0.74 -5.14 11.67
C ASP A 70 -1.00 -3.63 11.60
N LEU A 71 -0.20 -2.91 10.80
CA LEU A 71 -0.44 -1.49 10.49
C LEU A 71 -1.77 -1.30 9.77
N ILE A 72 -2.05 -2.08 8.73
CA ILE A 72 -3.31 -1.99 7.99
C ILE A 72 -4.49 -2.23 8.92
N THR A 73 -4.42 -3.29 9.75
CA THR A 73 -5.46 -3.62 10.72
C THR A 73 -5.69 -2.44 11.68
N ALA A 74 -4.62 -1.81 12.20
CA ALA A 74 -4.76 -0.64 13.06
C ALA A 74 -5.36 0.57 12.33
N LEU A 75 -4.96 0.83 11.08
CA LEU A 75 -5.53 1.92 10.27
C LEU A 75 -7.02 1.74 10.01
N THR A 76 -7.53 0.50 10.01
CA THR A 76 -8.99 0.27 9.88
C THR A 76 -9.80 0.83 11.05
N ASP A 77 -9.19 1.15 12.20
CA ASP A 77 -9.88 1.84 13.29
C ASP A 77 -10.35 3.25 12.88
N LEU A 78 -9.73 3.84 11.84
CA LEU A 78 -10.10 5.15 11.28
C LEU A 78 -11.18 5.07 10.20
N LEU A 79 -11.54 3.86 9.75
CA LEU A 79 -12.61 3.65 8.78
C LEU A 79 -13.97 3.56 9.48
N PRO A 80 -15.06 4.05 8.85
CA PRO A 80 -16.43 3.84 9.32
C PRO A 80 -16.85 2.37 9.40
N ASP A 81 -17.99 2.11 10.04
CA ASP A 81 -18.51 0.75 10.28
C ASP A 81 -18.86 -0.02 9.00
N ALA A 82 -19.14 0.69 7.90
CA ALA A 82 -19.29 0.12 6.58
C ALA A 82 -18.14 0.57 5.69
N SER A 83 -17.57 -0.33 4.89
CA SER A 83 -16.50 0.00 3.93
C SER A 83 -16.51 -0.98 2.77
N ALA A 84 -15.89 -0.59 1.66
CA ALA A 84 -15.74 -1.41 0.46
C ALA A 84 -14.30 -1.91 0.30
N LEU A 85 -14.15 -3.09 -0.28
CA LEU A 85 -12.86 -3.61 -0.73
C LEU A 85 -12.49 -2.98 -2.07
N ILE A 86 -11.24 -2.53 -2.19
CA ILE A 86 -10.56 -2.28 -3.46
C ILE A 86 -9.64 -3.47 -3.71
N ILE A 87 -9.70 -4.09 -4.88
CA ILE A 87 -8.76 -5.16 -5.23
C ILE A 87 -8.57 -5.30 -6.74
N GLY A 88 -7.33 -5.46 -7.17
CA GLY A 88 -6.99 -5.57 -8.59
C GLY A 88 -5.66 -6.25 -8.83
N TYR A 89 -5.45 -6.59 -10.10
CA TYR A 89 -4.14 -6.97 -10.59
C TYR A 89 -3.31 -5.69 -10.79
N SER A 90 -2.02 -5.72 -10.49
CA SER A 90 -1.17 -4.54 -10.64
C SER A 90 -1.20 -3.99 -12.07
N GLU A 91 -1.13 -2.66 -12.20
CA GLU A 91 -1.21 -1.92 -13.47
C GLU A 91 -2.57 -2.04 -14.21
N SER A 92 -3.58 -2.64 -13.56
CA SER A 92 -4.96 -2.71 -14.06
C SER A 92 -5.89 -1.86 -13.20
N GLU A 93 -7.02 -1.43 -13.76
CA GLU A 93 -8.06 -0.76 -12.98
C GLU A 93 -8.56 -1.70 -11.87
N PRO A 94 -8.52 -1.28 -10.59
CA PRO A 94 -8.97 -2.13 -9.50
C PRO A 94 -10.50 -2.23 -9.46
N ASN A 95 -11.00 -3.30 -8.86
CA ASN A 95 -12.42 -3.49 -8.63
C ASN A 95 -12.82 -2.86 -7.30
N TYR A 96 -13.90 -2.08 -7.32
CA TYR A 96 -14.55 -1.54 -6.14
C TYR A 96 -15.74 -2.43 -5.78
N CYS A 97 -15.61 -3.17 -4.69
CA CYS A 97 -16.63 -4.10 -4.24
C CYS A 97 -17.79 -3.38 -3.53
N TYR A 98 -18.88 -4.09 -3.26
CA TYR A 98 -19.97 -3.54 -2.46
C TYR A 98 -19.53 -3.27 -1.01
N TYR A 99 -20.15 -2.25 -0.41
CA TYR A 99 -20.00 -1.96 1.02
C TYR A 99 -20.46 -3.15 1.86
N LYS A 100 -19.64 -3.51 2.84
CA LYS A 100 -19.90 -4.54 3.86
C LYS A 100 -19.58 -3.97 5.24
N ALA A 101 -20.01 -4.64 6.29
CA ALA A 101 -19.54 -4.29 7.63
C ALA A 101 -18.01 -4.43 7.68
N LYS A 102 -17.33 -3.40 8.19
CA LYS A 102 -15.86 -3.33 8.23
C LYS A 102 -15.23 -4.55 8.89
N ASN A 103 -15.80 -5.01 10.01
CA ASN A 103 -15.27 -6.16 10.73
C ASN A 103 -15.42 -7.46 9.93
N ASP A 104 -16.54 -7.67 9.24
CA ASP A 104 -16.74 -8.83 8.37
C ASP A 104 -15.74 -8.81 7.21
N LEU A 105 -15.53 -7.63 6.60
CA LEU A 105 -14.54 -7.44 5.54
C LEU A 105 -13.12 -7.79 6.02
N ILE A 106 -12.70 -7.30 7.19
CA ILE A 106 -11.38 -7.60 7.75
C ILE A 106 -11.23 -9.11 8.03
N ASP A 107 -12.26 -9.75 8.58
CA ASP A 107 -12.26 -11.18 8.88
C ASP A 107 -12.17 -12.05 7.63
N ASP A 108 -12.80 -11.64 6.52
CA ASP A 108 -12.67 -12.29 5.22
C ASP A 108 -11.25 -12.15 4.66
N LEU A 109 -10.68 -10.94 4.69
CA LEU A 109 -9.33 -10.66 4.19
C LEU A 109 -8.23 -11.36 4.99
N LYS A 110 -8.44 -11.56 6.29
CA LYS A 110 -7.46 -12.19 7.19
C LYS A 110 -7.04 -13.59 6.73
N ARG A 111 -7.90 -14.31 6.02
CA ARG A 111 -7.62 -15.65 5.46
C ARG A 111 -6.57 -15.61 4.35
N PHE A 112 -6.40 -14.45 3.72
CA PHE A 112 -5.47 -14.20 2.61
C PHE A 112 -4.35 -13.25 3.03
N LYS A 113 -4.06 -13.12 4.33
CA LYS A 113 -3.04 -12.21 4.86
C LYS A 113 -1.73 -12.33 4.09
N THR A 114 -1.25 -13.57 3.86
CA THR A 114 0.02 -13.81 3.18
C THR A 114 -0.01 -13.33 1.73
N GLU A 115 -1.06 -13.64 0.98
CA GLU A 115 -1.23 -13.15 -0.39
C GLU A 115 -1.28 -11.62 -0.44
N LEU A 116 -2.06 -11.01 0.44
CA LEU A 116 -2.29 -9.57 0.45
C LEU A 116 -1.02 -8.78 0.82
N THR A 117 -0.18 -9.30 1.71
CA THR A 117 1.10 -8.65 2.07
C THR A 117 2.26 -9.01 1.16
N GLU A 118 2.31 -10.24 0.62
CA GLU A 118 3.47 -10.72 -0.13
C GLU A 118 3.31 -10.67 -1.65
N ASP A 119 2.11 -10.73 -2.22
CA ASP A 119 1.96 -10.90 -3.67
C ASP A 119 2.07 -9.56 -4.42
N ALA A 120 3.22 -9.32 -5.04
CA ALA A 120 3.51 -8.10 -5.80
C ALA A 120 2.69 -7.95 -7.10
N PHE A 121 1.80 -8.88 -7.44
CA PHE A 121 0.87 -8.73 -8.56
C PHE A 121 -0.54 -8.34 -8.12
N VAL A 122 -0.78 -8.22 -6.81
CA VAL A 122 -2.06 -7.84 -6.22
C VAL A 122 -1.96 -6.47 -5.56
N GLU A 123 -2.83 -5.57 -5.99
CA GLU A 123 -3.07 -4.29 -5.33
C GLU A 123 -4.42 -4.36 -4.62
N TRP A 124 -4.50 -3.80 -3.42
CA TRP A 124 -5.75 -3.88 -2.66
C TRP A 124 -5.86 -2.76 -1.63
N GLY A 125 -7.05 -2.55 -1.10
CA GLY A 125 -7.31 -1.52 -0.12
C GLY A 125 -8.70 -1.62 0.48
N ILE A 126 -8.98 -0.74 1.43
CA ILE A 126 -10.31 -0.58 2.02
C ILE A 126 -10.67 0.89 1.93
N ILE A 127 -11.86 1.17 1.42
CA ILE A 127 -12.34 2.53 1.16
C ILE A 127 -13.70 2.77 1.78
N TYR A 128 -13.86 3.98 2.29
CA TYR A 128 -15.13 4.63 2.53
C TYR A 128 -15.16 5.97 1.82
N ASN A 129 -16.20 6.21 1.03
CA ASN A 129 -16.39 7.44 0.27
C ASN A 129 -17.88 7.80 0.21
N ASP A 130 -18.23 8.97 0.75
CA ASP A 130 -19.53 9.63 0.61
C ASP A 130 -19.35 11.12 0.29
N ASP A 131 -20.43 11.90 0.31
CA ASP A 131 -20.38 13.34 0.01
C ASP A 131 -19.61 14.16 1.07
N GLU A 132 -19.39 13.61 2.27
CA GLU A 132 -18.83 14.33 3.42
C GLU A 132 -17.41 13.88 3.79
N SER A 133 -17.01 12.66 3.43
CA SER A 133 -15.74 12.08 3.85
C SER A 133 -15.20 10.99 2.91
N LEU A 134 -13.88 11.05 2.69
CA LEU A 134 -13.10 9.97 2.08
C LEU A 134 -12.07 9.49 3.10
N THR A 135 -12.10 8.19 3.39
CA THR A 135 -11.01 7.49 4.08
C THR A 135 -10.66 6.24 3.29
N GLU A 136 -9.39 6.12 2.91
CA GLU A 136 -8.90 5.06 2.05
C GLU A 136 -7.55 4.57 2.55
N ILE A 137 -7.42 3.26 2.69
CA ILE A 137 -6.17 2.55 2.92
C ILE A 137 -5.90 1.78 1.63
N PHE A 138 -4.83 2.08 0.91
CA PHE A 138 -4.47 1.41 -0.33
C PHE A 138 -3.04 0.87 -0.28
N ILE A 139 -2.86 -0.35 -0.76
CA ILE A 139 -1.61 -1.10 -0.78
C ILE A 139 -1.28 -1.36 -2.25
N PRO A 140 -0.36 -0.58 -2.85
CA PRO A 140 0.09 -0.82 -4.22
C PRO A 140 0.95 -2.09 -4.28
N ASP A 141 1.36 -2.42 -5.51
CA ASP A 141 2.12 -3.62 -5.83
C ASP A 141 3.47 -3.70 -5.09
N SER A 142 4.03 -2.53 -4.71
CA SER A 142 5.23 -2.34 -3.91
C SER A 142 5.08 -2.58 -2.40
N LYS A 143 3.86 -2.83 -1.91
CA LYS A 143 3.58 -3.21 -0.52
C LYS A 143 4.01 -2.19 0.55
N TYR A 144 3.89 -0.90 0.24
CA TYR A 144 3.79 0.16 1.25
C TYR A 144 2.31 0.54 1.44
N VAL A 145 2.00 1.52 2.27
CA VAL A 145 0.62 1.99 2.47
C VAL A 145 0.46 3.40 1.94
N LYS A 146 -0.61 3.63 1.17
CA LYS A 146 -1.16 4.94 0.84
C LYS A 146 -2.41 5.17 1.68
N PHE A 147 -2.50 6.33 2.32
CA PHE A 147 -3.60 6.65 3.22
C PHE A 147 -4.18 8.02 2.89
N TRP A 148 -5.47 8.06 2.60
CA TRP A 148 -6.26 9.29 2.56
C TRP A 148 -7.20 9.28 3.77
N GLY A 149 -7.31 10.41 4.47
CA GLY A 149 -8.21 10.45 5.62
C GLY A 149 -8.59 11.82 6.11
N VAL A 150 -9.48 11.82 7.11
CA VAL A 150 -10.07 13.02 7.72
C VAL A 150 -9.75 13.18 9.21
N ASP A 151 -9.27 12.11 9.87
CA ASP A 151 -8.86 12.10 11.28
C ASP A 151 -7.32 12.12 11.41
N ILE A 152 -6.76 13.33 11.49
CA ILE A 152 -5.32 13.55 11.60
C ILE A 152 -4.77 13.04 12.93
N GLU A 153 -5.49 13.25 14.02
CA GLU A 153 -5.02 12.90 15.37
C GLU A 153 -5.05 11.39 15.57
N GLY A 154 -6.12 10.72 15.13
CA GLY A 154 -6.20 9.26 15.10
C GLY A 154 -5.07 8.64 14.29
N PHE A 155 -4.80 9.18 13.10
CA PHE A 155 -3.70 8.74 12.25
C PHE A 155 -2.33 8.88 12.93
N LYS A 156 -2.00 10.07 13.46
CA LYS A 156 -0.72 10.31 14.14
C LYS A 156 -0.54 9.43 15.38
N ASN A 157 -1.62 9.14 16.10
CA ASN A 157 -1.60 8.23 17.23
C ASN A 157 -1.25 6.79 16.79
N ILE A 158 -1.76 6.32 15.65
CA ILE A 158 -1.38 5.02 15.08
C ILE A 158 0.09 5.03 14.66
N MET A 159 0.54 6.05 13.92
CA MET A 159 1.96 6.14 13.51
C MET A 159 2.91 6.07 14.71
N THR A 160 2.57 6.80 15.78
CA THR A 160 3.33 6.79 17.04
C THR A 160 3.36 5.39 17.68
N LYS A 161 2.25 4.65 17.70
CA LYS A 161 2.20 3.28 18.23
C LYS A 161 3.08 2.30 17.47
N PHE A 162 3.29 2.53 16.17
CA PHE A 162 4.17 1.72 15.32
C PHE A 162 5.63 2.23 15.30
N ASN A 163 5.95 3.28 16.09
CA ASN A 163 7.24 3.96 16.09
C ASN A 163 7.65 4.47 14.70
N LEU A 164 6.68 5.01 13.95
CA LEU A 164 6.91 5.61 12.64
C LEU A 164 7.00 7.13 12.80
N ASP A 165 8.14 7.68 12.40
CA ASP A 165 8.36 9.13 12.38
C ASP A 165 7.99 9.71 11.01
N GLN A 166 7.61 10.99 11.00
CA GLN A 166 7.41 11.71 9.74
C GLN A 166 8.77 11.96 9.07
N VAL A 167 8.88 11.68 7.77
CA VAL A 167 10.10 11.85 6.97
C VAL A 167 9.77 12.60 5.68
N ASN A 168 10.40 13.75 5.46
CA ASN A 168 10.05 14.67 4.34
C ASN A 168 10.56 14.20 2.97
N ASP A 169 11.64 13.43 2.96
CA ASP A 169 12.39 12.91 1.81
C ASP A 169 12.34 11.37 1.80
N LEU A 170 11.21 10.82 2.23
CA LEU A 170 10.99 9.36 2.24
C LEU A 170 10.87 8.88 0.80
N GLU A 171 11.58 7.80 0.47
CA GLU A 171 11.60 7.23 -0.88
C GLU A 171 11.02 5.82 -0.87
N PHE A 172 10.45 5.39 -2.00
CA PHE A 172 9.69 4.14 -2.11
C PHE A 172 10.29 3.22 -3.17
N ILE A 173 10.14 1.91 -3.00
CA ILE A 173 10.81 0.92 -3.85
C ILE A 173 10.31 0.93 -5.32
N ASP A 174 9.10 1.40 -5.59
CA ASP A 174 8.55 1.61 -6.95
C ASP A 174 9.16 2.80 -7.69
N GLU A 175 9.85 3.71 -7.00
CA GLU A 175 10.57 4.80 -7.66
C GLU A 175 11.84 4.32 -8.41
N TYR A 176 12.28 3.10 -8.05
CA TYR A 176 13.49 2.45 -8.51
C TYR A 176 13.19 1.21 -9.36
N PRO A 177 14.11 0.80 -10.27
CA PRO A 177 13.97 -0.47 -10.96
C PRO A 177 13.90 -1.64 -9.99
N LYS A 178 12.75 -2.32 -9.99
CA LYS A 178 12.46 -3.49 -9.16
C LYS A 178 12.13 -4.70 -10.03
N VAL A 179 12.36 -5.88 -9.48
CA VAL A 179 11.90 -7.16 -10.05
C VAL A 179 10.79 -7.69 -9.15
N ARG A 180 9.73 -8.18 -9.79
CA ARG A 180 8.60 -8.87 -9.15
C ARG A 180 8.62 -10.34 -9.56
N GLU A 181 8.42 -11.22 -8.58
CA GLU A 181 8.39 -12.67 -8.79
C GLU A 181 7.08 -13.25 -8.24
N PRO A 182 6.41 -14.17 -8.96
CA PRO A 182 5.15 -14.75 -8.46
C PRO A 182 5.33 -15.41 -7.09
N LEU A 183 4.40 -15.14 -6.17
CA LEU A 183 4.44 -15.65 -4.79
C LEU A 183 4.58 -17.18 -4.72
N ARG A 184 3.97 -17.88 -5.69
CA ARG A 184 4.03 -19.35 -5.84
C ARG A 184 5.43 -19.93 -6.05
N LEU A 185 6.40 -19.12 -6.48
CA LEU A 185 7.81 -19.54 -6.55
C LEU A 185 8.42 -19.75 -5.16
N PHE A 186 7.93 -19.03 -4.16
CA PHE A 186 8.39 -19.09 -2.78
C PHE A 186 7.50 -19.99 -1.90
N ASP A 187 6.22 -20.12 -2.24
CA ASP A 187 5.28 -21.00 -1.55
C ASP A 187 4.23 -21.55 -2.51
N LYS A 188 4.37 -22.84 -2.85
CA LYS A 188 3.50 -23.52 -3.82
C LYS A 188 2.08 -23.77 -3.30
N SER A 189 1.82 -23.61 -2.01
CA SER A 189 0.48 -23.80 -1.43
C SER A 189 -0.41 -22.57 -1.60
N ILE A 190 0.17 -21.43 -1.98
CA ILE A 190 -0.52 -20.15 -2.08
C ILE A 190 -1.39 -20.06 -3.34
N LYS A 191 -2.51 -19.34 -3.20
CA LYS A 191 -3.43 -19.04 -4.29
C LYS A 191 -2.77 -18.21 -5.39
N ASP A 192 -3.26 -18.34 -6.62
CA ASP A 192 -2.81 -17.48 -7.72
C ASP A 192 -3.35 -16.07 -7.49
N SER A 193 -2.65 -15.05 -7.96
CA SER A 193 -3.13 -13.67 -7.91
C SER A 193 -4.52 -13.54 -8.55
N ASN A 194 -4.75 -14.15 -9.72
CA ASN A 194 -6.06 -14.11 -10.39
C ASN A 194 -7.13 -14.88 -9.63
N ASP A 195 -6.80 -16.06 -9.10
CA ASP A 195 -7.73 -16.88 -8.33
C ASP A 195 -8.16 -16.16 -7.04
N LEU A 196 -7.22 -15.48 -6.38
CA LEU A 196 -7.46 -14.66 -5.19
C LEU A 196 -8.41 -13.51 -5.50
N ILE A 197 -8.09 -12.72 -6.53
CA ILE A 197 -8.89 -11.56 -6.95
C ILE A 197 -10.33 -12.01 -7.26
N ASN A 198 -10.48 -13.09 -8.05
CA ASN A 198 -11.80 -13.64 -8.41
C ASN A 198 -12.60 -14.17 -7.22
N GLU A 199 -11.93 -14.57 -6.13
CA GLU A 199 -12.61 -15.02 -4.92
C GLU A 199 -13.09 -13.85 -4.06
N LEU A 200 -12.29 -12.79 -3.97
CA LEU A 200 -12.58 -11.62 -3.12
C LEU A 200 -13.59 -10.64 -3.74
N ILE A 201 -13.78 -10.65 -5.06
CA ILE A 201 -14.78 -9.81 -5.75
C ILE A 201 -16.23 -10.34 -5.59
N LYS A 202 -16.41 -11.55 -5.07
CA LYS A 202 -17.75 -12.17 -4.89
C LYS A 202 -18.60 -11.51 -3.80
#